data_AF-A0A3D4EML0-F1
#
_entry.id   AF-A0A3D4EML0-F1
#
_cell.length_a   1.000
_cell.length_b   1.000
_cell.length_c   1.000
_cell.angle_alpha   90.00
_cell.angle_beta   90.00
_cell.angle_gamma   90.00
#
_symmetry.space_group_name_H-M   'P 1'
#
loop_
_entity.id
_entity.type
_entity.pdbx_description
1 polymer ?
#
loop_
_entity_poly.entity_id
_entity_poly.type
_entity_poly.pdbx_seq_one_letter_code
_entity_poly.pdbx_strand_id
1 'polypeptide(L)' 'MSRVFFLFGFLLASSLVFAQETAFRGKVIDANSKEGVPYAHLILPELKRGTSADVHGDFR' A
#
# COMPACT_ATOMS: atom_id res chain seq x y z
N MET A 1 21.70 -34.39 -11.64
CA MET A 1 22.07 -32.99 -11.90
C MET A 1 20.87 -32.14 -12.34
N SER A 2 20.18 -32.44 -13.44
CA SER A 2 19.09 -31.60 -13.97
C SER A 2 17.89 -31.36 -13.03
N ARG A 3 17.44 -32.37 -12.27
CA ARG A 3 16.27 -32.22 -11.36
C ARG A 3 16.50 -31.22 -10.21
N VAL A 4 17.72 -31.16 -9.68
CA VAL A 4 18.10 -30.25 -8.59
C VAL A 4 18.14 -28.81 -9.11
N PHE A 5 18.58 -28.62 -10.35
CA PHE A 5 18.60 -27.31 -11.01
C PHE A 5 17.18 -26.74 -11.18
N PHE A 6 16.21 -27.58 -11.58
CA PHE A 6 14.81 -27.16 -11.67
C PHE A 6 14.21 -26.78 -10.30
N LEU A 7 14.51 -27.55 -9.26
CA LEU A 7 14.04 -27.25 -7.90
C LEU A 7 14.62 -25.93 -7.38
N PHE A 8 15.90 -25.69 -7.66
CA PHE A 8 16.60 -24.46 -7.26
C PHE A 8 16.05 -23.23 -7.99
N GLY A 9 15.77 -23.35 -9.29
CA GLY A 9 15.13 -22.29 -10.07
C GLY A 9 13.72 -21.94 -9.56
N PHE A 10 12.93 -22.94 -9.17
CA PHE A 10 11.58 -22.72 -8.65
C PHE A 10 11.59 -22.03 -7.28
N LEU A 11 12.54 -22.38 -6.41
CA LEU A 11 12.73 -21.72 -5.11
C LEU A 11 13.14 -20.25 -5.26
N LEU A 12 14.04 -19.94 -6.20
CA LEU A 12 14.44 -18.56 -6.50
C LEU A 12 13.29 -17.73 -7.09
N ALA A 13 12.42 -18.32 -7.91
CA ALA A 13 11.27 -17.61 -8.45
C ALA A 13 10.21 -17.28 -7.38
N SER A 14 10.09 -18.11 -6.33
CA SER A 14 9.10 -17.91 -5.26
C SER A 14 9.35 -16.67 -4.39
N SER A 15 10.61 -16.23 -4.23
CA SER A 15 10.93 -15.02 -3.45
C SER A 15 10.50 -13.72 -4.13
N LEU A 16 10.32 -13.73 -5.46
CA LEU A 16 9.88 -12.57 -6.23
C LEU A 16 8.37 -12.29 -6.09
N VAL A 17 7.58 -13.28 -5.64
CA VAL A 17 6.12 -13.17 -5.54
C VAL A 17 5.67 -12.42 -4.27
N PHE A 18 6.51 -12.33 -3.25
CA PHE A 18 6.15 -11.73 -1.96
C PHE A 18 6.23 -10.19 -1.88
N ALA A 19 6.37 -9.49 -3.01
CA ALA A 19 6.40 -8.03 -3.08
C ALA A 19 5.00 -7.40 -3.21
N GLN A 20 3.98 -7.99 -2.60
CA GLN A 20 2.62 -7.46 -2.67
C GLN A 20 2.51 -6.21 -1.78
N GLU A 21 2.72 -5.04 -2.37
CA GLU A 21 2.56 -3.77 -1.66
C GLU A 21 1.11 -3.58 -1.25
N THR A 22 0.83 -3.64 0.05
CA THR A 22 -0.48 -3.26 0.59
C THR A 22 -0.72 -1.77 0.32
N ALA A 23 -1.58 -1.48 -0.66
CA ALA A 23 -2.01 -0.12 -0.99
C ALA A 23 -3.18 0.28 -0.08
N PHE A 24 -3.03 1.38 0.66
CA PHE A 24 -4.06 1.91 1.56
C PHE A 24 -4.76 3.08 0.90
N ARG A 25 -6.04 2.91 0.58
CA ARG A 25 -6.83 3.95 -0.10
C ARG A 25 -8.01 4.35 0.76
N GLY A 26 -8.35 5.63 0.74
CA GLY A 26 -9.48 6.15 1.50
C GLY A 26 -9.75 7.61 1.19
N LYS A 27 -10.71 8.19 1.92
CA LYS A 27 -11.13 9.58 1.80
C LYS A 27 -11.26 10.21 3.18
N VAL A 28 -10.67 11.38 3.37
CA VAL A 28 -10.81 12.18 4.59
C VAL A 28 -12.04 13.05 4.44
N ILE A 29 -12.99 12.94 5.36
CA ILE A 29 -14.25 13.71 5.35
C ILE A 29 -14.44 14.46 6.66
N ASP A 30 -15.05 15.64 6.58
CA ASP A 30 -15.54 16.35 7.76
C ASP A 30 -16.81 15.66 8.29
N ALA A 31 -16.88 15.51 9.61
CA ALA A 31 -17.98 14.78 10.25
C ALA A 31 -19.33 15.48 10.09
N ASN A 32 -19.33 16.82 10.05
CA ASN A 32 -20.51 17.67 10.03
C ASN A 32 -20.99 17.95 8.61
N SER A 33 -20.09 18.42 7.73
CA SER A 33 -20.47 18.79 6.36
C SER A 33 -20.52 17.59 5.41
N LYS A 34 -19.88 16.47 5.77
CA LYS A 34 -19.63 15.32 4.90
C LYS A 34 -18.79 15.64 3.66
N GLU A 35 -18.17 16.82 3.62
CA GLU A 35 -17.29 17.22 2.52
C GLU A 35 -15.88 16.64 2.72
N GLY A 36 -15.18 16.45 1.60
CA GLY A 36 -13.79 15.98 1.62
C GLY A 36 -12.87 17.05 2.19
N VAL A 37 -11.92 16.65 3.03
CA VAL A 37 -10.92 17.55 3.60
C VAL A 37 -9.68 17.53 2.70
N PRO A 38 -9.43 18.60 1.92
CA PRO A 38 -8.32 18.63 0.98
C PRO A 38 -6.98 18.75 1.72
N TYR A 39 -5.93 18.14 1.17
CA TYR A 39 -4.54 18.27 1.64
C TYR A 39 -4.31 17.85 3.10
N ALA A 40 -5.21 17.05 3.68
CA ALA A 40 -5.03 16.51 5.01
C ALA A 40 -3.76 15.65 5.07
N HIS A 41 -2.94 15.85 6.10
CA HIS A 41 -1.79 14.99 6.38
C HIS A 41 -2.23 13.78 7.20
N LEU A 42 -2.00 12.58 6.66
CA LEU A 42 -2.28 11.31 7.33
C LEU A 42 -0.99 10.66 7.76
N ILE A 43 -0.92 10.27 9.04
CA ILE A 43 0.15 9.47 9.59
C ILE A 43 -0.48 8.14 10.02
N LEU A 44 0.08 7.03 9.55
CA LEU A 44 -0.32 5.67 9.90
C LEU A 44 0.81 5.06 10.75
N PRO A 45 0.79 5.22 12.08
CA PRO A 45 1.93 4.89 12.94
C PRO A 45 2.27 3.40 12.92
N GLU A 46 1.26 2.54 12.92
CA GLU A 46 1.42 1.08 12.87
C GLU A 46 2.13 0.62 11.59
N LEU A 47 1.95 1.36 10.50
CA LEU A 47 2.57 1.07 9.20
C LEU A 47 3.88 1.84 8.99
N LYS A 48 4.24 2.75 9.92
CA LYS A 48 5.36 3.70 9.77
C LYS A 48 5.34 4.45 8.43
N ARG A 49 4.14 4.75 7.93
CA ARG A 49 3.90 5.42 6.65
C ARG A 49 3.12 6.71 6.87
N GLY A 50 3.33 7.70 6.01
CA GLY A 50 2.54 8.91 5.94
C GLY A 50 2.12 9.18 4.50
N THR A 51 0.97 9.81 4.33
CA THR A 51 0.44 10.22 3.02
C THR A 51 -0.32 11.53 3.17
N SER A 52 -0.70 12.15 2.05
CA SER A 52 -1.52 13.37 2.05
C SER A 52 -2.71 13.17 1.13
N ALA A 53 -3.85 13.72 1.53
CA ALA A 53 -5.04 13.72 0.70
C ALA A 53 -4.94 14.72 -0.46
N ASP A 54 -5.62 14.45 -1.57
CA ASP A 54 -5.71 15.32 -2.73
C ASP A 54 -6.74 16.46 -2.54
N VAL A 55 -7.05 17.17 -3.63
CA VAL A 55 -8.05 18.26 -3.67
C VAL A 55 -9.48 17.84 -3.30
N HIS A 56 -9.79 16.55 -3.38
CA HIS A 56 -11.10 15.99 -3.07
C HIS A 56 -11.11 15.26 -1.72
N GLY A 57 -9.98 15.25 -1.00
CA GLY A 57 -9.80 14.53 0.25
C GLY A 57 -9.46 13.05 0.06
N ASP A 58 -9.18 12.59 -1.17
CA ASP A 58 -8.85 11.20 -1.47
C ASP A 58 -7.34 10.93 -1.30
N PHE A 59 -6.97 9.76 -0.76
CA PHE A 59 -5.58 9.33 -0.59
C PHE A 59 -5.36 7.88 -1.02
N ARG A 60 -4.10 7.54 -1.34
CA ARG A 60 -3.66 6.20 -1.76
C ARG A 60 -2.29 5.84 -1.18
#